data_AF-A0A3B9BGB9-F1
#
_entry.id   AF-A0A3B9BGB9-F1
#
_cell.length_a   1.000
_cell.length_b   1.000
_cell.length_c   1.000
_cell.angle_alpha   90.00
_cell.angle_beta   90.00
_cell.angle_gamma   90.00
#
_symmetry.space_group_name_H-M   'P 1'
#
loop_
_entity.id
_entity.type
_entity.pdbx_description
1 polymer ?
#
loop_
_entity_poly.entity_id
_entity_poly.type
_entity_poly.pdbx_seq_one_letter_code
_entity_poly.pdbx_strand_id
1 'polypeptide(L)'
;LAAPDRAARGRIILRHYRLMLDHYGTAIGVRTARKHLCAYLAAEAGFHDGIGEAEHLRRAIVRMTEPMLVSDALEQSFFDERVRVAA
;
A
#
# COMPACT_ATOMS: atom_id res chain seq x y z
N LEU A 1 -8.82 21.49 -6.33
CA LEU A 1 -9.19 20.35 -5.47
C LEU A 1 -8.04 20.09 -4.51
N ALA A 2 -8.31 19.92 -3.22
CA ALA A 2 -7.27 19.55 -2.25
C ALA A 2 -6.79 18.12 -2.48
N ALA A 3 -5.53 17.83 -2.15
CA ALA A 3 -5.00 16.47 -2.20
C ALA A 3 -5.72 15.58 -1.17
N PRO A 4 -5.93 14.28 -1.48
CA PRO A 4 -6.54 13.35 -0.53
C PRO A 4 -5.65 13.17 0.70
N ASP A 5 -6.27 13.09 1.88
CA ASP A 5 -5.58 12.74 3.13
C ASP A 5 -5.01 11.31 3.09
N ARG A 6 -4.15 10.97 4.05
CA ARG A 6 -3.46 9.67 4.11
C ARG A 6 -4.44 8.49 4.14
N ALA A 7 -5.53 8.59 4.91
CA ALA A 7 -6.52 7.52 4.99
C ALA A 7 -7.31 7.37 3.68
N ALA A 8 -7.61 8.47 3.00
CA ALA A 8 -8.23 8.47 1.68
C ALA A 8 -7.31 7.83 0.63
N ARG A 9 -6.00 8.14 0.65
CA ARG A 9 -5.01 7.47 -0.20
C ARG A 9 -4.92 5.97 0.09
N GLY A 10 -4.89 5.58 1.36
CA GLY A 10 -4.94 4.16 1.76
C GLY A 10 -6.17 3.43 1.22
N ARG A 11 -7.36 4.04 1.30
CA ARG A 11 -8.60 3.47 0.74
C ARG A 11 -8.53 3.29 -0.78
N ILE A 12 -7.95 4.27 -1.49
CA ILE A 12 -7.75 4.19 -2.95
C ILE A 12 -6.83 3.03 -3.31
N ILE A 13 -5.69 2.92 -2.63
CA ILE A 13 -4.68 1.88 -2.87
C ILE A 13 -5.26 0.49 -2.59
N LEU A 14 -5.91 0.31 -1.44
CA LEU A 14 -6.50 -0.97 -1.04
C LEU A 14 -7.65 -1.38 -1.98
N ARG A 15 -8.50 -0.44 -2.39
CA ARG A 15 -9.56 -0.71 -3.38
C ARG A 15 -8.98 -1.14 -4.71
N HIS A 16 -7.96 -0.46 -5.22
CA HIS A 16 -7.32 -0.83 -6.48
C HIS A 16 -6.67 -2.21 -6.37
N TYR A 17 -6.01 -2.51 -5.24
CA TYR A 17 -5.45 -3.84 -5.00
C TYR A 17 -6.52 -4.94 -5.08
N ARG A 18 -7.66 -4.77 -4.41
CA ARG A 18 -8.79 -5.72 -4.47
C ARG A 18 -9.31 -5.90 -5.90
N LEU A 19 -9.49 -4.81 -6.64
CA LEU A 19 -9.90 -4.87 -8.06
C LEU A 19 -8.91 -5.65 -8.95
N MET A 20 -7.60 -5.57 -8.67
CA MET A 20 -6.59 -6.35 -9.40
C MET A 20 -6.71 -7.85 -9.11
N LEU A 21 -7.04 -8.22 -7.86
CA LEU A 21 -7.29 -9.62 -7.49
C LEU A 21 -8.57 -10.14 -8.15
N ASP A 22 -9.64 -9.34 -8.15
CA ASP A 22 -10.92 -9.71 -8.77
C ASP A 22 -10.77 -9.89 -10.28
N HIS A 23 -9.98 -9.04 -10.94
CA HIS A 23 -9.82 -9.07 -12.39
C HIS A 23 -8.86 -10.18 -12.87
N TYR A 24 -7.73 -10.38 -12.20
CA TYR A 24 -6.69 -11.31 -12.65
C TYR A 24 -6.69 -12.66 -11.91
N GLY A 25 -7.51 -12.81 -10.87
CA GLY A 25 -7.36 -13.89 -9.89
C GLY A 25 -6.17 -13.66 -8.96
N THR A 26 -6.05 -14.47 -7.91
CA THR A 26 -5.10 -14.21 -6.80
C THR A 26 -3.64 -14.25 -7.23
N ALA A 27 -3.19 -15.33 -7.88
CA ALA A 27 -1.78 -15.54 -8.21
C ALA A 27 -1.22 -14.49 -9.22
N ILE A 28 -1.98 -14.19 -10.28
CA ILE A 28 -1.60 -13.19 -11.28
C ILE A 28 -1.87 -11.78 -10.73
N GLY A 29 -2.96 -11.60 -9.98
CA GLY A 29 -3.35 -10.33 -9.38
C GLY A 29 -2.30 -9.79 -8.42
N VAL A 30 -1.78 -10.60 -7.49
CA VAL A 30 -0.69 -10.18 -6.60
C VAL A 30 0.54 -9.76 -7.41
N ARG A 31 0.95 -10.60 -8.37
CA ARG A 31 2.14 -10.33 -9.20
C ARG A 31 2.02 -9.01 -9.95
N THR A 32 0.86 -8.77 -10.55
CA THR A 32 0.60 -7.56 -11.34
C THR A 32 0.43 -6.35 -10.44
N ALA A 33 -0.26 -6.49 -9.30
CA ALA A 33 -0.49 -5.41 -8.35
C ALA A 33 0.80 -4.84 -7.75
N ARG A 34 1.83 -5.67 -7.50
CA ARG A 34 3.10 -5.21 -6.89
C ARG A 34 3.71 -4.00 -7.60
N LYS A 35 3.67 -3.92 -8.93
CA LYS A 35 4.22 -2.76 -9.66
C LYS A 35 3.44 -1.47 -9.35
N HIS A 36 2.11 -1.58 -9.23
CA HIS A 36 1.23 -0.45 -8.92
C HIS A 36 1.41 -0.01 -7.46
N LEU A 37 1.48 -0.97 -6.53
CA LEU A 37 1.75 -0.70 -5.12
C LEU A 37 3.11 -0.03 -4.94
N CYS A 38 4.15 -0.46 -5.65
CA CYS A 38 5.44 0.22 -5.66
C CYS A 38 5.35 1.68 -6.14
N ALA A 39 4.57 1.94 -7.20
CA ALA A 39 4.38 3.30 -7.71
C ALA A 39 3.63 4.19 -6.68
N TYR A 40 2.58 3.67 -6.05
CA TYR A 40 1.87 4.39 -4.99
C TYR A 40 2.79 4.71 -3.80
N LEU A 41 3.54 3.73 -3.30
CA LEU A 41 4.41 3.92 -2.13
C LEU A 41 5.60 4.84 -2.43
N ALA A 42 6.11 4.85 -3.66
CA ALA A 42 7.10 5.83 -4.08
C ALA A 42 6.51 7.25 -4.10
N ALA A 43 5.26 7.40 -4.52
CA ALA A 43 4.57 8.69 -4.45
C ALA A 43 4.32 9.11 -2.99
N GLU A 44 3.98 8.19 -2.08
CA GLU A 44 3.84 8.46 -0.65
C GLU A 44 5.12 8.98 -0.01
N ALA A 45 6.30 8.47 -0.40
CA ALA A 45 7.58 9.02 0.06
C ALA A 45 7.82 10.48 -0.41
N GLY A 46 7.12 10.97 -1.44
CA GLY A 46 7.12 12.39 -1.81
C GLY A 46 6.27 13.28 -0.89
N PHE A 47 5.35 12.69 -0.12
CA PHE A 47 4.55 13.39 0.88
C PHE A 47 5.26 13.22 2.24
N HIS A 48 6.21 14.13 2.50
CA HIS A 48 7.10 14.39 3.65
C HIS A 48 6.88 13.74 5.06
N ASP A 49 5.78 13.03 5.33
CA ASP A 49 5.40 12.52 6.65
C ASP A 49 5.86 11.06 6.91
N GLY A 50 6.45 10.35 5.94
CA GLY A 50 6.67 8.90 6.07
C GLY A 50 7.68 8.24 5.14
N ILE A 51 8.72 8.96 4.69
CA ILE A 51 9.73 8.45 3.72
C ILE A 51 10.27 7.07 4.11
N GLY A 52 10.59 6.86 5.40
CA GLY A 52 11.11 5.60 5.90
C GLY A 52 10.08 4.46 5.91
N GLU A 53 8.84 4.77 6.31
CA GLU A 53 7.75 3.80 6.41
C GLU A 53 7.29 3.30 5.04
N ALA A 54 7.05 4.23 4.11
CA ALA A 54 6.58 3.89 2.76
C ALA A 54 7.62 3.03 2.02
N GLU A 55 8.90 3.36 2.17
CA GLU A 55 10.00 2.59 1.59
C GLU A 55 10.18 1.22 2.28
N HIS A 56 10.02 1.13 3.61
CA HIS A 56 10.02 -0.14 4.32
C HIS A 56 8.89 -1.06 3.83
N LEU A 57 7.68 -0.53 3.75
CA LEU A 57 6.52 -1.26 3.23
C LEU A 57 6.72 -1.69 1.78
N ARG A 58 7.26 -0.81 0.93
CA ARG A 58 7.55 -1.13 -0.47
C ARG A 58 8.49 -2.33 -0.58
N ARG A 59 9.56 -2.36 0.20
CA ARG A 59 10.49 -3.50 0.25
C ARG A 59 9.84 -4.78 0.77
N ALA A 60 8.89 -4.69 1.70
CA ALA A 60 8.15 -5.86 2.16
C ALA A 60 7.22 -6.42 1.07
N ILE A 61 6.38 -5.56 0.47
CA ILE A 61 5.37 -5.95 -0.53
C ILE A 61 5.98 -6.60 -1.77
N VAL A 62 7.17 -6.18 -2.23
CA VAL A 62 7.80 -6.80 -3.41
C VAL A 62 8.13 -8.29 -3.21
N ARG A 63 8.19 -8.77 -1.97
CA ARG A 63 8.47 -10.17 -1.62
C ARG A 63 7.22 -10.97 -1.24
N MET A 64 6.07 -10.34 -1.10
CA MET A 64 4.83 -11.01 -0.70
C MET A 64 4.18 -11.75 -1.88
N THR A 65 3.75 -12.99 -1.62
CA THR A 65 2.98 -13.82 -2.54
C THR A 65 1.53 -14.00 -2.07
N GLU A 66 1.30 -13.97 -0.77
CA GLU A 66 -0.03 -14.19 -0.18
C GLU A 66 -0.88 -12.91 -0.23
N PRO A 67 -2.08 -12.95 -0.83
CA PRO A 67 -2.89 -11.74 -0.99
C PRO A 67 -3.30 -11.07 0.32
N MET A 68 -3.58 -11.88 1.35
CA MET A 68 -3.98 -11.39 2.66
C MET A 68 -2.87 -10.60 3.33
N LEU A 69 -1.62 -11.09 3.28
CA LEU A 69 -0.47 -10.39 3.87
C LEU A 69 -0.23 -9.02 3.23
N VAL A 70 -0.52 -8.87 1.94
CA VAL A 70 -0.44 -7.57 1.25
C VAL A 70 -1.53 -6.63 1.76
N SER A 71 -2.77 -7.11 1.91
CA SER A 71 -3.88 -6.29 2.44
C SER A 71 -3.58 -5.84 3.87
N ASP A 72 -3.16 -6.76 4.74
CA ASP A 72 -2.88 -6.48 6.14
C ASP A 72 -1.76 -5.44 6.29
N ALA A 73 -0.70 -5.56 5.49
CA ALA A 73 0.43 -4.62 5.53
C ALA A 73 0.02 -3.21 5.05
N LEU A 74 -0.85 -3.12 4.03
CA LEU A 74 -1.43 -1.85 3.58
C LEU A 74 -2.34 -1.26 4.67
N GLU A 75 -3.18 -2.08 5.29
CA GLU A 75 -4.10 -1.61 6.33
C GLU A 75 -3.37 -1.10 7.57
N GLN A 76 -2.37 -1.85 8.05
CA GLN A 76 -1.51 -1.43 9.16
C GLN A 76 -0.79 -0.11 8.85
N SER A 77 -0.23 0.01 7.65
CA SER A 77 0.48 1.22 7.28
C SER A 77 -0.45 2.42 7.21
N PHE A 78 -1.59 2.34 6.52
CA PHE A 78 -2.41 3.51 6.24
C PHE A 78 -3.40 3.88 7.34
N PHE A 79 -3.82 2.94 8.19
CA PHE A 79 -4.92 3.13 9.14
C PHE A 79 -4.56 2.91 10.61
N ASP A 80 -3.43 2.27 10.96
CA ASP A 80 -3.04 2.14 12.37
C ASP A 80 -2.46 3.46 12.90
N GLU A 81 -3.01 3.95 14.01
CA GLU A 81 -2.54 5.15 14.71
C GLU A 81 -1.26 4.89 15.50
N ARG A 82 -0.98 3.64 15.89
CA ARG A 82 0.21 3.27 16.68
C ARG A 82 1.52 3.40 15.91
N VAL A 83 1.47 3.30 14.58
CA VAL A 83 2.61 3.58 13.70
C VAL A 83 3.06 5.05 13.82
N ARG A 84 2.17 5.97 14.26
CA ARG A 84 2.45 7.41 14.32
C ARG A 84 3.22 7.90 15.55
N VAL A 85 3.34 7.10 16.62
CA VAL A 85 3.93 7.56 17.90
C VAL A 85 5.41 7.13 18.05
N ALA A 86 5.91 6.30 17.14
CA ALA A 86 7.26 5.73 17.19
C ALA A 86 8.26 6.36 16.19
N ALA A 87 7.87 7.41 15.48
CA ALA A 87 8.71 8.18 14.56
C ALA A 87 8.90 9.61 15.07
#